data_AF-A0A923AHW0-F1
#
_entry.id   AF-A0A923AHW0-F1
#
_cell.length_a   1.000
_cell.length_b   1.000
_cell.length_c   1.000
_cell.angle_alpha   90.00
_cell.angle_beta   90.00
_cell.angle_gamma   90.00
#
_symmetry.space_group_name_H-M   'P 1'
#
loop_
_entity.id
_entity.type
_entity.pdbx_description
1 polymer ?
#
loop_
_entity_poly.entity_id
_entity_poly.type
_entity_poly.pdbx_seq_one_letter_code
_entity_poly.pdbx_strand_id
1 'polypeptide(L)'
;HLLARLNGVNPKVILQASSMAEQREIFDRDFAPFFDKAFVRWLTDQPASLFGLGIPPAQYEALAGDSKMAVVLRERLEKLACDFDLRENYFAWQAFGRGYQDAPDASLPPYLQQANYEAVRTRADRVEVRHANFIDYLKSMPDASLDRYVLLDAQDWMTDEILTSLWTEITRTAKPAARVLFRTAGAPTILPGRVPDAVLDQWDYRATESLDYTRRDRSSIYGGVHLYVLKG
;
A
#
# COMPACT_ATOMS: atom_id res chain seq x y z
N HIS A 1 -8.81 -16.45 -5.77
CA HIS A 1 -10.18 -16.96 -6.03
C HIS A 1 -10.19 -18.40 -6.54
N LEU A 2 -9.66 -18.70 -7.75
CA LEU A 2 -9.62 -20.08 -8.26
C LEU A 2 -8.78 -21.02 -7.39
N LEU A 3 -7.54 -20.61 -7.05
CA LEU A 3 -6.65 -21.36 -6.14
C LEU A 3 -7.27 -21.58 -4.75
N ALA A 4 -7.95 -20.57 -4.20
CA ALA A 4 -8.64 -20.67 -2.91
C ALA A 4 -9.76 -21.73 -2.97
N ARG A 5 -10.63 -21.67 -4.01
CA ARG A 5 -11.71 -22.64 -4.21
C ARG A 5 -11.20 -24.06 -4.43
N LEU A 6 -10.13 -24.23 -5.20
CA LEU A 6 -9.46 -25.52 -5.39
C LEU A 6 -8.89 -26.09 -4.08
N ASN A 7 -8.64 -25.23 -3.09
CA ASN A 7 -8.19 -25.61 -1.76
C ASN A 7 -9.32 -25.64 -0.70
N GLY A 8 -10.58 -25.59 -1.13
CA GLY A 8 -11.75 -25.64 -0.26
C GLY A 8 -12.15 -24.31 0.39
N VAL A 9 -11.48 -23.21 0.06
CA VAL A 9 -11.75 -21.89 0.63
C VAL A 9 -12.59 -21.07 -0.35
N ASN A 10 -13.77 -20.62 0.07
CA ASN A 10 -14.57 -19.65 -0.68
C ASN A 10 -14.34 -18.24 -0.10
N PRO A 11 -13.55 -17.36 -0.75
CA PRO A 11 -13.22 -16.05 -0.20
C PRO A 11 -14.44 -15.19 0.14
N LYS A 12 -15.57 -15.40 -0.55
CA LYS A 12 -16.80 -14.62 -0.34
C LYS A 12 -17.48 -14.89 1.01
N VAL A 13 -17.16 -15.98 1.70
CA VAL A 13 -17.84 -16.33 2.97
C VAL A 13 -17.64 -15.25 4.03
N ILE A 14 -16.46 -14.62 4.09
CA ILE A 14 -16.18 -13.56 5.06
C ILE A 14 -17.04 -12.32 4.84
N LEU A 15 -17.49 -12.07 3.59
CA LEU A 15 -18.34 -10.93 3.26
C LEU A 15 -19.77 -11.08 3.77
N GLN A 16 -20.13 -12.24 4.31
CA GLN A 16 -21.42 -12.48 4.95
C GLN A 16 -21.39 -12.16 6.45
N ALA A 17 -20.21 -11.87 7.02
CA ALA A 17 -20.06 -11.51 8.42
C ALA A 17 -20.85 -10.24 8.75
N SER A 18 -21.59 -10.30 9.84
CA SER A 18 -22.41 -9.22 10.38
C SER A 18 -21.69 -8.41 11.48
N SER A 19 -20.54 -8.89 11.94
CA SER A 19 -19.73 -8.25 12.98
C SER A 19 -18.24 -8.58 12.83
N MET A 20 -17.38 -7.76 13.46
CA MET A 20 -15.94 -8.04 13.50
C MET A 20 -15.61 -9.35 14.24
N ALA A 21 -16.42 -9.75 15.22
CA ALA A 21 -16.26 -11.04 15.90
C ALA A 21 -16.50 -12.21 14.94
N GLU A 22 -17.56 -12.12 14.12
CA GLU A 22 -17.85 -13.11 13.10
C GLU A 22 -16.80 -13.10 11.96
N GLN A 23 -16.28 -11.92 11.58
CA GLN A 23 -15.14 -11.82 10.66
C GLN A 23 -13.93 -12.62 11.19
N ARG A 24 -13.62 -12.49 12.48
CA ARG A 24 -12.54 -13.22 13.15
C ARG A 24 -12.80 -14.72 13.16
N GLU A 25 -13.98 -15.15 13.57
CA GLU A 25 -14.35 -16.58 13.60
C GLU A 25 -14.25 -17.23 12.22
N ILE A 26 -14.74 -16.55 11.17
CA ILE A 26 -14.64 -17.03 9.79
C ILE A 26 -13.18 -17.08 9.35
N PHE A 27 -12.37 -16.05 9.66
CA PHE A 27 -10.96 -16.05 9.31
C PHE A 27 -10.22 -17.23 9.94
N ASP A 28 -10.39 -17.44 11.25
CA ASP A 28 -9.70 -18.50 11.99
C ASP A 28 -10.14 -19.91 11.53
N ARG A 29 -11.42 -20.07 11.16
CA ARG A 29 -11.97 -21.34 10.68
C ARG A 29 -11.57 -21.66 9.23
N ASP A 30 -11.70 -20.69 8.33
CA ASP A 30 -11.69 -20.94 6.88
C ASP A 30 -10.40 -20.46 6.19
N PHE A 31 -9.73 -19.43 6.71
CA PHE A 31 -8.59 -18.78 6.06
C PHE A 31 -7.27 -19.07 6.75
N ALA A 32 -7.19 -18.99 8.08
CA ALA A 32 -5.95 -19.25 8.82
C ALA A 32 -5.36 -20.64 8.53
N PRO A 33 -6.14 -21.74 8.49
CA PRO A 33 -5.60 -23.09 8.24
C PRO A 33 -5.04 -23.27 6.83
N PHE A 34 -5.39 -22.39 5.87
CA PHE A 34 -4.84 -22.43 4.52
C PHE A 34 -3.33 -22.23 4.53
N PHE A 35 -2.82 -21.32 5.38
CA PHE A 35 -1.39 -21.02 5.50
C PHE A 35 -0.59 -22.12 6.21
N ASP A 36 -1.27 -23.08 6.83
CA ASP A 36 -0.62 -24.22 7.48
C ASP A 36 -0.36 -25.40 6.55
N LYS A 37 -0.96 -25.39 5.36
CA LYS A 37 -0.78 -26.44 4.35
C LYS A 37 0.63 -26.42 3.78
N ALA A 38 1.31 -27.58 3.77
CA ALA A 38 2.68 -27.72 3.30
C ALA A 38 2.88 -27.20 1.86
N PHE A 39 1.92 -27.45 0.97
CA PHE A 39 1.95 -26.93 -0.41
C PHE A 39 1.88 -25.40 -0.47
N VAL A 40 1.06 -24.77 0.39
CA VAL A 40 0.94 -23.30 0.43
C VAL A 40 2.23 -22.68 0.92
N ARG A 41 2.80 -23.22 2.01
CA ARG A 41 4.10 -22.78 2.53
C ARG A 41 5.19 -22.89 1.46
N TRP A 42 5.28 -24.06 0.82
CA TRP A 42 6.22 -24.28 -0.28
C TRP A 42 6.04 -23.27 -1.43
N LEU A 43 4.79 -23.01 -1.84
CA LEU A 43 4.50 -22.05 -2.91
C LEU A 43 4.92 -20.63 -2.54
N THR A 44 4.59 -20.20 -1.32
CA THR A 44 4.94 -18.84 -0.83
C THR A 44 6.43 -18.66 -0.59
N ASP A 45 7.18 -19.74 -0.43
CA ASP A 45 8.64 -19.72 -0.32
C ASP A 45 9.33 -19.62 -1.70
N GLN A 46 8.57 -19.62 -2.81
CA GLN A 46 9.08 -19.40 -4.17
C GLN A 46 8.87 -17.93 -4.60
N PRO A 47 9.91 -17.08 -4.71
CA PRO A 47 9.75 -15.68 -5.10
C PRO A 47 9.01 -15.45 -6.42
N ALA A 48 9.16 -16.37 -7.38
CA ALA A 48 8.48 -16.29 -8.69
C ALA A 48 6.96 -16.52 -8.62
N SER A 49 6.45 -17.22 -7.61
CA SER A 49 5.01 -17.50 -7.47
C SER A 49 4.22 -16.24 -7.05
N LEU A 50 4.91 -15.29 -6.40
CA LEU A 50 4.34 -14.07 -5.85
C LEU A 50 4.22 -12.95 -6.88
N PHE A 51 4.92 -13.07 -8.00
CA PHE A 51 4.70 -12.20 -9.16
C PHE A 51 3.26 -12.27 -9.66
N GLY A 52 2.65 -13.47 -9.65
CA GLY A 52 1.24 -13.67 -9.98
C GLY A 52 0.25 -13.05 -8.99
N LEU A 53 0.73 -12.61 -7.83
CA LEU A 53 -0.01 -11.88 -6.81
C LEU A 53 0.27 -10.37 -6.83
N GLY A 54 1.04 -9.89 -7.81
CA GLY A 54 1.41 -8.48 -7.96
C GLY A 54 2.56 -8.03 -7.07
N ILE A 55 3.35 -8.97 -6.53
CA ILE A 55 4.52 -8.69 -5.70
C ILE A 55 5.78 -8.93 -6.55
N PRO A 56 6.51 -7.90 -6.97
CA PRO A 56 7.80 -8.04 -7.66
C PRO A 56 8.82 -8.80 -6.79
N PRO A 57 9.69 -9.65 -7.38
CA PRO A 57 10.71 -10.38 -6.63
C PRO A 57 11.63 -9.49 -5.77
N ALA A 58 11.93 -8.27 -6.23
CA ALA A 58 12.73 -7.31 -5.48
C ALA A 58 12.09 -6.88 -4.15
N GLN A 59 10.76 -6.96 -4.04
CA GLN A 59 10.06 -6.69 -2.79
C GLN A 59 10.06 -7.90 -1.85
N TYR A 60 10.37 -9.11 -2.32
CA TYR A 60 10.25 -10.35 -1.53
C TYR A 60 11.04 -10.30 -0.23
N GLU A 61 12.32 -9.95 -0.31
CA GLU A 61 13.21 -9.89 0.86
C GLU A 61 12.79 -8.77 1.82
N ALA A 62 12.43 -7.60 1.28
CA ALA A 62 11.93 -6.48 2.08
C ALA A 62 10.58 -6.77 2.76
N LEU A 63 9.74 -7.59 2.12
CA LEU A 63 8.45 -8.04 2.63
C LEU A 63 8.59 -9.11 3.71
N ALA A 64 9.42 -10.11 3.45
CA ALA A 64 9.67 -11.21 4.37
C ALA A 64 10.39 -10.70 5.62
N GLY A 65 11.37 -9.80 5.47
CA GLY A 65 12.29 -9.44 6.55
C GLY A 65 12.91 -10.70 7.15
N ASP A 66 12.85 -10.82 8.47
CA ASP A 66 13.29 -12.03 9.21
C ASP A 66 12.20 -13.12 9.32
N SER A 67 11.00 -12.86 8.79
CA SER A 67 9.84 -13.75 8.86
C SER A 67 9.69 -14.60 7.60
N LYS A 68 9.01 -15.75 7.72
CA LYS A 68 8.61 -16.54 6.54
C LYS A 68 7.52 -15.81 5.77
N MET A 69 7.57 -15.84 4.45
CA MET A 69 6.59 -15.16 3.59
C MET A 69 5.15 -15.60 3.86
N ALA A 70 4.93 -16.89 4.15
CA ALA A 70 3.61 -17.40 4.54
C ALA A 70 3.03 -16.67 5.78
N VAL A 71 3.87 -16.31 6.75
CA VAL A 71 3.48 -15.57 7.95
C VAL A 71 3.09 -14.14 7.59
N VAL A 72 3.93 -13.45 6.81
CA VAL A 72 3.67 -12.08 6.35
C VAL A 72 2.37 -11.99 5.54
N LEU A 73 2.15 -12.93 4.61
CA LEU A 73 0.92 -12.99 3.82
C LEU A 73 -0.31 -13.31 4.68
N ARG A 74 -0.15 -14.17 5.70
CA ARG A 74 -1.22 -14.46 6.66
C ARG A 74 -1.58 -13.20 7.45
N GLU A 75 -0.61 -12.51 8.04
CA GLU A 75 -0.82 -11.29 8.84
C GLU A 75 -1.49 -10.19 8.00
N ARG A 76 -1.09 -10.02 6.75
CA ARG A 76 -1.71 -9.06 5.83
C ARG A 76 -3.15 -9.42 5.51
N LEU A 77 -3.42 -10.69 5.22
CA LEU A 77 -4.78 -11.15 4.97
C LEU A 77 -5.65 -11.02 6.22
N GLU A 78 -5.09 -11.33 7.39
CA GLU A 78 -5.73 -11.20 8.69
C GLU A 78 -6.13 -9.75 8.98
N LYS A 79 -5.21 -8.79 8.84
CA LYS A 79 -5.51 -7.37 9.00
C LYS A 79 -6.61 -6.91 8.02
N LEU A 80 -6.53 -7.32 6.75
CA LEU A 80 -7.56 -7.00 5.76
C LEU A 80 -8.94 -7.56 6.16
N ALA A 81 -8.95 -8.78 6.72
CA ALA A 81 -10.13 -9.53 7.08
C ALA A 81 -10.76 -9.09 8.41
N CYS A 82 -9.96 -8.66 9.39
CA CYS A 82 -10.38 -8.62 10.79
C CYS A 82 -10.13 -7.29 11.52
N ASP A 83 -9.26 -6.41 11.03
CA ASP A 83 -8.92 -5.17 11.76
C ASP A 83 -9.88 -4.02 11.47
N PHE A 84 -10.70 -4.16 10.42
CA PHE A 84 -11.68 -3.16 10.00
C PHE A 84 -13.04 -3.80 9.76
N ASP A 85 -14.09 -3.06 10.08
CA ASP A 85 -15.45 -3.44 9.69
C ASP A 85 -15.58 -3.47 8.17
N LEU A 86 -16.15 -4.54 7.62
CA LEU A 86 -16.35 -4.69 6.18
C LEU A 86 -17.21 -3.57 5.57
N ARG A 87 -18.13 -2.99 6.33
CA ARG A 87 -18.95 -1.83 5.91
C ARG A 87 -18.09 -0.58 5.70
N GLU A 88 -16.93 -0.55 6.34
CA GLU A 88 -15.96 0.53 6.22
C GLU A 88 -14.72 0.12 5.43
N ASN A 89 -14.66 -1.06 4.78
CA ASN A 89 -13.46 -1.48 4.06
C ASN A 89 -13.73 -1.98 2.64
N TYR A 90 -13.82 -1.05 1.69
CA TYR A 90 -13.97 -1.37 0.27
C TYR A 90 -12.81 -2.17 -0.34
N PHE A 91 -11.62 -2.16 0.27
CA PHE A 91 -10.50 -3.01 -0.18
C PHE A 91 -10.77 -4.48 0.09
N ALA A 92 -11.35 -4.80 1.27
CA ALA A 92 -11.74 -6.16 1.61
C ALA A 92 -12.83 -6.67 0.64
N TRP A 93 -13.81 -5.83 0.29
CA TRP A 93 -14.83 -6.18 -0.73
C TRP A 93 -14.21 -6.50 -2.09
N GLN A 94 -13.25 -5.70 -2.56
CA GLN A 94 -12.54 -5.99 -3.80
C GLN A 94 -11.76 -7.31 -3.71
N ALA A 95 -11.03 -7.53 -2.62
CA ALA A 95 -10.21 -8.73 -2.43
C ALA A 95 -11.04 -10.02 -2.34
N PHE A 96 -12.07 -10.04 -1.49
CA PHE A 96 -12.88 -11.22 -1.21
C PHE A 96 -14.08 -11.39 -2.16
N GLY A 97 -14.58 -10.30 -2.73
CA GLY A 97 -15.82 -10.27 -3.51
C GLY A 97 -15.64 -10.02 -5.01
N ARG A 98 -14.52 -9.42 -5.41
CA ARG A 98 -14.28 -8.90 -6.78
C ARG A 98 -15.32 -7.88 -7.24
N GLY A 99 -15.78 -7.07 -6.30
CA GLY A 99 -16.80 -6.05 -6.50
C GLY A 99 -16.92 -5.21 -5.24
N TYR A 100 -17.85 -4.28 -5.26
CA TYR A 100 -18.26 -3.56 -4.06
C TYR A 100 -19.54 -4.17 -3.51
N GLN A 101 -19.86 -3.83 -2.27
CA GLN A 101 -21.15 -4.18 -1.69
C GLN A 101 -22.27 -3.59 -2.55
N ASP A 102 -23.30 -4.40 -2.81
CA ASP A 102 -24.50 -3.95 -3.51
C ASP A 102 -25.49 -3.35 -2.51
N ALA A 103 -25.16 -2.14 -2.03
CA ALA A 103 -25.96 -1.41 -1.05
C ALA A 103 -25.86 0.11 -1.26
N PRO A 104 -26.90 0.89 -0.93
CA PRO A 104 -26.87 2.36 -1.07
C PRO A 104 -25.78 3.04 -0.23
N ASP A 105 -25.41 2.44 0.89
CA ASP A 105 -24.39 2.89 1.84
C ASP A 105 -23.09 2.07 1.76
N ALA A 106 -22.86 1.39 0.62
CA ALA A 106 -21.69 0.57 0.40
C ALA A 106 -20.38 1.31 0.68
N SER A 107 -19.43 0.60 1.27
CA SER A 107 -18.04 1.07 1.30
C SER A 107 -17.53 1.22 -0.13
N LEU A 108 -17.20 2.46 -0.51
CA LEU A 108 -16.66 2.78 -1.83
C LEU A 108 -15.38 3.61 -1.68
N PRO A 109 -14.45 3.51 -2.65
CA PRO A 109 -13.38 4.50 -2.80
C PRO A 109 -13.96 5.92 -2.78
N PRO A 110 -13.30 6.90 -2.15
CA PRO A 110 -13.86 8.24 -2.00
C PRO A 110 -14.36 8.87 -3.31
N TYR A 111 -13.66 8.62 -4.43
CA TYR A 111 -14.03 9.12 -5.75
C TYR A 111 -15.25 8.41 -6.40
N LEU A 112 -15.70 7.28 -5.86
CA LEU A 112 -16.93 6.58 -6.28
C LEU A 112 -18.13 6.87 -5.37
N GLN A 113 -17.93 7.57 -4.25
CA GLN A 113 -19.02 7.93 -3.35
C GLN A 113 -19.83 9.09 -3.96
N GLN A 114 -21.16 8.94 -3.99
CA GLN A 114 -22.08 9.94 -4.56
C GLN A 114 -21.87 11.35 -3.99
N ALA A 115 -21.61 11.45 -2.68
CA ALA A 115 -21.37 12.73 -2.01
C ALA A 115 -20.14 13.49 -2.56
N ASN A 116 -19.17 12.78 -3.15
CA ASN A 116 -17.95 13.38 -3.69
C ASN A 116 -18.01 13.58 -5.21
N TYR A 117 -19.05 13.09 -5.88
CA TYR A 117 -19.14 13.07 -7.35
C TYR A 117 -18.99 14.46 -7.96
N GLU A 118 -19.75 15.45 -7.49
CA GLU A 118 -19.66 16.82 -8.01
C GLU A 118 -18.28 17.45 -7.75
N ALA A 119 -17.67 17.15 -6.61
CA ALA A 119 -16.35 17.67 -6.28
C ALA A 119 -15.27 17.14 -7.22
N VAL A 120 -15.34 15.84 -7.57
CA VAL A 120 -14.45 15.18 -8.53
C VAL A 120 -14.72 15.71 -9.94
N ARG A 121 -15.98 15.70 -10.39
CA ARG A 121 -16.39 16.09 -11.75
C ARG A 121 -15.98 17.52 -12.08
N THR A 122 -16.17 18.46 -11.16
CA THR A 122 -15.84 19.90 -11.38
C THR A 122 -14.35 20.22 -11.31
N ARG A 123 -13.49 19.27 -10.92
CA ARG A 123 -12.03 19.45 -10.81
C ARG A 123 -11.25 18.51 -11.72
N ALA A 124 -11.94 17.72 -12.55
CA ALA A 124 -11.31 16.74 -13.42
C ALA A 124 -10.36 17.40 -14.44
N ASP A 125 -10.64 18.64 -14.83
CA ASP A 125 -9.80 19.49 -15.70
C ASP A 125 -8.46 19.89 -15.07
N ARG A 126 -8.29 19.72 -13.75
CA ARG A 126 -7.04 19.98 -13.03
C ARG A 126 -6.08 18.80 -13.03
N VAL A 127 -6.51 17.66 -13.57
CA VAL A 127 -5.69 16.45 -13.63
C VAL A 127 -4.97 16.41 -14.96
N GLU A 128 -3.65 16.30 -14.89
CA GLU A 128 -2.81 16.07 -16.06
C GLU A 128 -2.17 14.69 -15.98
N VAL A 129 -2.30 13.92 -17.06
CA VAL A 129 -1.67 12.61 -17.18
C VAL A 129 -0.47 12.74 -18.12
N ARG A 130 0.69 12.32 -17.64
CA ARG A 130 1.92 12.29 -18.44
C ARG A 130 2.44 10.87 -18.54
N HIS A 131 2.82 10.46 -19.74
CA HIS A 131 3.65 9.28 -19.95
C HIS A 131 5.11 9.72 -20.04
N ALA A 132 5.80 9.72 -18.91
CA ALA A 132 7.18 10.20 -18.80
C ALA A 132 7.90 9.50 -17.64
N ASN A 133 9.23 9.52 -17.65
CA ASN A 133 10.02 9.21 -16.47
C ASN A 133 9.80 10.32 -15.42
N PHE A 134 9.49 9.93 -14.18
CA PHE A 134 9.14 10.89 -13.14
C PHE A 134 10.33 11.78 -12.73
N ILE A 135 11.54 11.23 -12.68
CA ILE A 135 12.76 12.00 -12.35
C ILE A 135 13.03 13.04 -13.44
N ASP A 136 12.91 12.66 -14.72
CA ASP A 136 13.10 13.60 -15.83
C ASP A 136 12.03 14.69 -15.86
N TYR A 137 10.79 14.36 -15.49
CA TYR A 137 9.76 15.37 -15.27
C TYR A 137 10.16 16.34 -14.17
N LEU A 138 10.62 15.87 -13.00
CA LEU A 138 11.08 16.76 -11.93
C LEU A 138 12.26 17.64 -12.38
N LYS A 139 13.23 17.11 -13.14
CA LYS A 139 14.33 17.89 -13.73
C LYS A 139 13.85 19.04 -14.61
N SER A 140 12.72 18.86 -15.30
CA SER A 140 12.12 19.91 -16.13
C SER A 140 11.38 21.00 -15.34
N MET A 141 11.07 20.75 -14.06
CA MET A 141 10.35 21.68 -13.21
C MET A 141 11.29 22.71 -12.57
N PRO A 142 10.84 23.97 -12.40
CA PRO A 142 11.61 24.98 -11.68
C PRO A 142 11.87 24.60 -10.22
N ASP A 143 12.90 25.18 -9.63
CA ASP A 143 13.16 25.09 -8.19
C ASP A 143 11.94 25.58 -7.39
N ALA A 144 11.66 24.94 -6.27
CA ALA A 144 10.54 25.29 -5.37
C ALA A 144 9.18 25.51 -6.09
N SER A 145 8.83 24.62 -7.03
CA SER A 145 7.61 24.73 -7.84
C SER A 145 6.49 23.76 -7.42
N LEU A 146 6.81 22.72 -6.62
CA LEU A 146 5.89 21.64 -6.28
C LEU A 146 5.67 21.54 -4.76
N ASP A 147 4.44 21.19 -4.37
CA ASP A 147 4.01 21.20 -2.97
C ASP A 147 3.94 19.79 -2.34
N ARG A 148 3.56 18.77 -3.11
CA ARG A 148 3.25 17.43 -2.58
C ARG A 148 3.72 16.37 -3.57
N TYR A 149 4.38 15.35 -3.05
CA TYR A 149 4.88 14.20 -3.80
C TYR A 149 4.23 12.95 -3.22
N VAL A 150 3.60 12.15 -4.07
CA VAL A 150 2.92 10.91 -3.66
C VAL A 150 3.50 9.76 -4.47
N LEU A 151 4.24 8.87 -3.79
CA LEU A 151 4.99 7.77 -4.40
C LEU A 151 4.44 6.44 -3.85
N LEU A 152 3.39 5.93 -4.49
CA LEU A 152 2.78 4.65 -4.10
C LEU A 152 3.45 3.52 -4.88
N ASP A 153 3.96 2.51 -4.18
CA ASP A 153 4.57 1.31 -4.78
C ASP A 153 5.72 1.57 -5.76
N ALA A 154 6.56 2.56 -5.44
CA ALA A 154 7.60 3.03 -6.34
C ALA A 154 9.02 2.74 -5.82
N GLN A 155 9.31 3.05 -4.57
CA GLN A 155 10.70 3.22 -4.15
C GLN A 155 11.42 1.91 -3.79
N ASP A 156 10.69 0.85 -3.41
CA ASP A 156 11.26 -0.42 -2.92
C ASP A 156 12.14 -1.15 -3.96
N TRP A 157 11.90 -0.92 -5.25
CA TRP A 157 12.65 -1.56 -6.34
C TRP A 157 13.73 -0.67 -6.96
N MET A 158 13.86 0.58 -6.50
CA MET A 158 14.86 1.51 -6.99
C MET A 158 16.23 1.19 -6.40
N THR A 159 17.30 1.33 -7.19
CA THR A 159 18.67 1.29 -6.67
C THR A 159 18.99 2.58 -5.90
N ASP A 160 20.09 2.58 -5.17
CA ASP A 160 20.51 3.74 -4.36
C ASP A 160 20.80 4.96 -5.26
N GLU A 161 21.33 4.74 -6.47
CA GLU A 161 21.55 5.81 -7.46
C GLU A 161 20.23 6.42 -7.94
N ILE A 162 19.21 5.59 -8.17
CA ILE A 162 17.88 6.05 -8.60
C ILE A 162 17.18 6.78 -7.45
N LEU A 163 17.24 6.25 -6.22
CA LEU A 163 16.70 6.91 -5.03
C LEU A 163 17.37 8.26 -4.80
N THR A 164 18.70 8.32 -4.88
CA THR A 164 19.47 9.56 -4.75
C THR A 164 19.03 10.57 -5.80
N SER A 165 18.91 10.15 -7.07
CA SER A 165 18.47 11.03 -8.15
C SER A 165 17.04 11.55 -7.93
N LEU A 166 16.13 10.66 -7.52
CA LEU A 166 14.74 11.01 -7.22
C LEU A 166 14.64 12.02 -6.07
N TRP A 167 15.27 11.73 -4.93
CA TRP A 167 15.19 12.58 -3.73
C TRP A 167 15.92 13.91 -3.90
N THR A 168 16.99 13.95 -4.69
CA THR A 168 17.66 15.20 -5.07
C THR A 168 16.70 16.12 -5.83
N GLU A 169 16.01 15.58 -6.85
CA GLU A 169 15.08 16.37 -7.66
C GLU A 169 13.79 16.72 -6.91
N ILE A 170 13.29 15.83 -6.05
CA ILE A 170 12.20 16.16 -5.12
C ILE A 170 12.60 17.34 -4.24
N THR A 171 13.80 17.28 -3.64
CA THR A 171 14.29 18.35 -2.74
C THR A 171 14.46 19.68 -3.48
N ARG A 172 15.05 19.68 -4.68
CA ARG A 172 15.21 20.90 -5.48
C ARG A 172 13.87 21.54 -5.87
N THR A 173 12.91 20.72 -6.27
CA THR A 173 11.60 21.22 -6.74
C THR A 173 10.62 21.53 -5.61
N ALA A 174 10.96 21.17 -4.36
CA ALA A 174 10.06 21.28 -3.22
C ALA A 174 9.91 22.71 -2.72
N LYS A 175 8.66 23.17 -2.58
CA LYS A 175 8.33 24.40 -1.87
C LYS A 175 8.56 24.26 -0.36
N PRO A 176 8.69 25.38 0.38
CA PRO A 176 8.66 25.36 1.85
C PRO A 176 7.45 24.57 2.37
N ALA A 177 7.68 23.71 3.37
CA ALA A 177 6.69 22.78 3.92
C ALA A 177 6.08 21.79 2.90
N ALA A 178 6.80 21.49 1.81
CA ALA A 178 6.46 20.39 0.92
C ALA A 178 6.43 19.05 1.69
N ARG A 179 5.67 18.10 1.15
CA ARG A 179 5.50 16.78 1.77
C ARG A 179 5.73 15.67 0.77
N VAL A 180 6.44 14.64 1.18
CA VAL A 180 6.55 13.37 0.47
C VAL A 180 5.78 12.32 1.25
N LEU A 181 4.80 11.69 0.61
CA LEU A 181 4.06 10.56 1.15
C LEU A 181 4.34 9.34 0.28
N PHE A 182 4.81 8.26 0.89
CA PHE A 182 5.04 7.01 0.19
C PHE A 182 4.71 5.80 1.04
N ARG A 183 4.66 4.65 0.39
CA ARG A 183 4.43 3.36 1.04
C ARG A 183 5.55 2.41 0.66
N THR A 184 5.87 1.50 1.58
CA THR A 184 6.91 0.49 1.39
C THR A 184 6.39 -0.90 1.68
N ALA A 185 7.03 -1.89 1.07
CA ALA A 185 6.77 -3.29 1.29
C ALA A 185 7.03 -3.67 2.77
N GLY A 186 8.19 -3.28 3.31
CA GLY A 186 8.55 -3.43 4.73
C GLY A 186 8.02 -2.31 5.62
N ALA A 187 8.06 -2.52 6.94
CA ALA A 187 7.61 -1.52 7.93
C ALA A 187 8.57 -0.33 8.13
N PRO A 188 9.91 -0.51 8.16
CA PRO A 188 10.84 0.60 8.24
C PRO A 188 10.88 1.41 6.94
N THR A 189 11.19 2.70 7.07
CA THR A 189 11.51 3.53 5.91
C THR A 189 12.80 3.05 5.26
N ILE A 190 12.83 3.02 3.93
CA ILE A 190 13.99 2.52 3.16
C ILE A 190 15.04 3.59 2.85
N LEU A 191 14.90 4.83 3.36
CA LEU A 191 15.76 5.93 2.92
C LEU A 191 17.10 6.04 3.67
N PRO A 192 17.15 5.95 5.01
CA PRO A 192 18.41 6.09 5.75
C PRO A 192 19.45 5.07 5.28
N GLY A 193 20.66 5.53 5.00
CA GLY A 193 21.76 4.72 4.45
C GLY A 193 21.70 4.45 2.94
N ARG A 194 20.56 4.74 2.28
CA ARG A 194 20.38 4.55 0.83
C ARG A 194 20.29 5.87 0.05
N VAL A 195 19.88 6.96 0.71
CA VAL A 195 19.91 8.33 0.18
C VAL A 195 20.92 9.14 1.01
N PRO A 196 21.77 9.98 0.37
CA PRO A 196 22.76 10.77 1.09
C PRO A 196 22.16 11.65 2.18
N ASP A 197 22.84 11.72 3.33
CA ASP A 197 22.41 12.53 4.48
C ASP A 197 22.25 14.01 4.11
N ALA A 198 23.10 14.55 3.23
CA ALA A 198 22.97 15.93 2.74
C ALA A 198 21.61 16.23 2.06
N VAL A 199 20.92 15.22 1.54
CA VAL A 199 19.56 15.33 1.01
C VAL A 199 18.54 15.06 2.11
N LEU A 200 18.67 13.94 2.84
CA LEU A 200 17.69 13.54 3.86
C LEU A 200 17.62 14.50 5.06
N ASP A 201 18.74 15.13 5.45
CA ASP A 201 18.81 16.08 6.55
C ASP A 201 18.00 17.35 6.30
N GLN A 202 17.56 17.60 5.06
CA GLN A 202 16.65 18.69 4.74
C GLN A 202 15.18 18.33 5.04
N TRP A 203 14.90 17.08 5.39
CA TRP A 203 13.54 16.58 5.64
C TRP A 203 13.36 16.11 7.09
N ASP A 204 12.18 16.38 7.63
CA ASP A 204 11.72 15.85 8.91
C ASP A 204 10.88 14.59 8.69
N TYR A 205 11.37 13.45 9.17
CA TYR A 205 10.61 12.20 9.12
C TYR A 205 9.56 12.17 10.24
N ARG A 206 8.29 12.21 9.85
CA ARG A 206 7.15 12.23 10.77
C ARG A 206 6.82 10.83 11.25
N ALA A 207 7.67 10.27 12.13
CA ALA A 207 7.61 8.87 12.55
C ALA A 207 6.27 8.52 13.22
N THR A 208 5.78 9.36 14.13
CA THR A 208 4.50 9.14 14.84
C THR A 208 3.33 9.14 13.87
N GLU A 209 3.24 10.13 12.98
CA GLU A 209 2.20 10.21 11.97
C GLU A 209 2.28 9.05 10.98
N SER A 210 3.50 8.64 10.59
CA SER A 210 3.74 7.50 9.70
C SER A 210 3.19 6.20 10.28
N LEU A 211 3.43 5.94 11.57
CA LEU A 211 2.88 4.78 12.27
C LEU A 211 1.35 4.83 12.35
N ASP A 212 0.78 5.99 12.69
CA ASP A 212 -0.69 6.15 12.69
C ASP A 212 -1.30 5.92 11.29
N TYR A 213 -0.66 6.43 10.24
CA TYR A 213 -1.14 6.26 8.87
C TYR A 213 -1.06 4.79 8.43
N THR A 214 -0.01 4.09 8.84
CA THR A 214 0.16 2.64 8.60
C THR A 214 -0.93 1.84 9.31
N ARG A 215 -1.25 2.20 10.55
CA ARG A 215 -2.33 1.57 11.33
C ARG A 215 -3.69 1.78 10.66
N ARG A 216 -3.95 2.96 10.10
CA ARG A 216 -5.22 3.30 9.41
C ARG A 216 -5.29 2.81 7.96
N ASP A 217 -4.22 2.21 7.42
CA ASP A 217 -4.23 1.71 6.04
C ASP A 217 -5.07 0.43 5.91
N ARG A 218 -6.26 0.59 5.34
CA ARG A 218 -7.24 -0.48 5.13
C ARG A 218 -6.89 -1.46 4.02
N SER A 219 -5.95 -1.12 3.13
CA SER A 219 -5.59 -2.02 2.01
C SER A 219 -4.81 -3.24 2.47
N SER A 220 -4.07 -3.13 3.58
CA SER A 220 -3.20 -4.19 4.13
C SER A 220 -2.13 -4.72 3.16
N ILE A 221 -1.78 -3.94 2.13
CA ILE A 221 -0.79 -4.33 1.10
C ILE A 221 0.63 -3.92 1.50
N TYR A 222 0.79 -2.86 2.28
CA TYR A 222 2.10 -2.28 2.58
C TYR A 222 2.45 -2.46 4.04
N GLY A 223 3.74 -2.65 4.30
CA GLY A 223 4.27 -2.73 5.68
C GLY A 223 4.36 -1.35 6.33
N GLY A 224 4.58 -0.30 5.54
CA GLY A 224 4.79 1.06 6.04
C GLY A 224 4.14 2.14 5.17
N VAL A 225 3.65 3.19 5.83
CA VAL A 225 3.31 4.49 5.24
C VAL A 225 4.25 5.53 5.84
N HIS A 226 4.94 6.29 5.00
CA HIS A 226 5.98 7.22 5.42
C HIS A 226 5.65 8.63 4.98
N LEU A 227 5.72 9.56 5.93
CA LEU A 227 5.59 11.00 5.69
C LEU A 227 6.91 11.70 6.00
N TYR A 228 7.43 12.43 5.01
CA TYR A 228 8.53 13.37 5.17
C TYR A 228 8.04 14.79 4.88
N VAL A 229 8.48 15.77 5.67
CA VAL A 229 8.14 17.19 5.51
C VAL A 229 9.42 18.00 5.36
N LEU A 230 9.50 18.85 4.34
CA LEU A 230 10.68 19.67 4.12
C LEU A 230 10.86 20.64 5.29
N LYS A 231 12.07 20.70 5.85
CA LYS A 231 12.44 21.66 6.90
C LYS A 231 12.41 23.07 6.32
N GLY A 232 11.94 24.03 7.13
CA GLY A 232 11.87 25.45 6.76
C GLY A 232 13.24 26.12 6.81
#